data_AF-A0A815ZAI0-F1
#
_entry.id   AF-A0A815ZAI0-F1
#
_cell.length_a   1.000
_cell.length_b   1.000
_cell.length_c   1.000
_cell.angle_alpha   90.00
_cell.angle_beta   90.00
_cell.angle_gamma   90.00
#
_symmetry.space_group_name_H-M   'P 1'
#
loop_
_entity.id
_entity.type
_entity.pdbx_description
1 polymer ?
#
loop_
_entity_poly.entity_id
_entity_poly.type
_entity_poly.pdbx_seq_one_letter_code
_entity_poly.pdbx_strand_id
1 'polypeptide(L)'
;MYSSASFPLKPLITGTMAEEGLAYVHGVLNTPLSYPAYLLVGPILFGTKFPAILLRFPQSPFTADMRPFLVKLVTQWVFACPTRFLARNTAAYSYVFGYPLRTMGLTDAGDCEAHACHGYELPFLFQAFWSYFDNNDQYISKTMATYWTNFAKSGNPNNPVKVPLTWPKLTSKSDKYLYFQNPVQIITNYLKDECDFWDSIGY
;
A
#
# COMPACT_ATOMS: atom_id res chain seq x y z
N MET A 1 5.06 37.37 4.67
CA MET A 1 6.45 36.85 4.77
C MET A 1 6.39 35.52 5.49
N TYR A 2 6.31 34.41 4.76
CA TYR A 2 6.61 33.10 5.32
C TYR A 2 8.12 32.91 5.17
N SER A 3 8.84 32.81 6.28
CA SER A 3 10.26 32.52 6.29
C SER A 3 10.49 31.17 5.63
N SER A 4 11.40 31.13 4.65
CA SER A 4 11.88 29.90 4.04
C SER A 4 12.75 29.15 5.04
N ALA A 5 12.13 28.44 5.98
CA ALA A 5 12.85 27.46 6.79
C ALA A 5 13.20 26.27 5.89
N SER A 6 14.47 26.14 5.51
CA SER A 6 14.97 24.92 4.86
C SER A 6 15.42 23.94 5.93
N PHE A 7 14.65 22.88 6.13
CA PHE A 7 15.09 21.75 6.95
C PHE A 7 15.97 20.83 6.10
N PRO A 8 17.06 20.27 6.66
CA PRO A 8 17.83 19.26 5.94
C PRO A 8 16.93 18.05 5.66
N LEU A 9 16.78 17.69 4.38
CA LEU A 9 16.07 16.49 3.97
C LEU A 9 16.72 15.27 4.62
N LYS A 10 16.01 14.66 5.57
CA LYS A 10 16.40 13.37 6.13
C LYS A 10 16.01 12.27 5.14
N PRO A 11 16.80 11.18 5.02
CA PRO A 11 16.38 10.02 4.26
C PRO A 11 15.01 9.54 4.74
N LEU A 12 14.13 9.18 3.81
CA LEU A 12 12.77 8.71 4.08
C LEU A 12 12.58 7.28 3.55
N ILE A 13 11.92 6.44 4.34
CA ILE A 13 11.25 5.22 3.86
C ILE A 13 9.76 5.52 3.78
N THR A 14 9.11 5.14 2.69
CA THR A 14 7.65 5.25 2.54
C THR A 14 7.11 4.05 1.75
N GLY A 15 5.87 3.65 1.98
CA GLY A 15 5.27 2.52 1.30
C GLY A 15 3.78 2.46 1.50
N THR A 16 3.19 1.43 0.91
CA THR A 16 1.73 1.23 0.87
C THR A 16 1.41 -0.25 1.09
N MET A 17 0.19 -0.51 1.52
CA MET A 17 -0.39 -1.85 1.56
C MET A 17 -0.89 -2.26 0.17
N ALA A 18 -0.93 -3.56 -0.14
CA ALA A 18 -1.41 -4.03 -1.42
C ALA A 18 -2.93 -3.85 -1.60
N GLU A 19 -3.69 -3.79 -0.49
CA GLU A 19 -5.15 -3.78 -0.46
C GLU A 19 -5.70 -2.69 0.48
N GLU A 20 -5.10 -1.50 0.47
CA GLU A 20 -5.43 -0.34 1.33
C GLU A 20 -6.94 -0.05 1.41
N GLY A 21 -7.64 -0.09 0.27
CA GLY A 21 -9.05 0.29 0.17
C GLY A 21 -10.03 -0.77 0.67
N LEU A 22 -9.60 -2.00 0.97
CA LEU A 22 -10.51 -3.14 1.20
C LEU A 22 -11.45 -2.88 2.38
N ALA A 23 -10.87 -2.65 3.57
CA ALA A 23 -11.63 -2.38 4.79
C ALA A 23 -12.53 -1.14 4.68
N TYR A 24 -12.06 -0.09 4.00
CA TYR A 24 -12.82 1.15 3.85
C TYR A 24 -14.05 0.97 2.97
N VAL A 25 -13.89 0.32 1.82
CA VAL A 25 -15.02 0.10 0.90
C VAL A 25 -16.03 -0.84 1.53
N HIS A 26 -15.58 -1.94 2.13
CA HIS A 26 -16.49 -2.90 2.75
C HIS A 26 -17.17 -2.32 4.01
N GLY A 27 -16.46 -1.54 4.83
CA GLY A 27 -17.02 -0.90 6.02
C GLY A 27 -18.06 0.18 5.72
N VAL A 28 -17.98 0.84 4.55
CA VAL A 28 -19.00 1.79 4.08
C VAL A 28 -20.12 1.08 3.32
N LEU A 29 -19.78 0.06 2.52
CA LEU A 29 -20.69 -0.70 1.67
C LEU A 29 -20.79 -2.16 2.15
N ASN A 30 -21.60 -2.38 3.18
CA ASN A 30 -21.79 -3.69 3.80
C ASN A 30 -22.61 -4.70 2.96
N THR A 31 -23.11 -4.29 1.78
CA THR A 31 -23.86 -5.16 0.85
C THR A 31 -23.25 -5.08 -0.57
N PRO A 32 -23.45 -6.12 -1.41
CA PRO A 32 -22.97 -6.11 -2.78
C PRO A 32 -23.38 -4.85 -3.56
N LEU A 33 -22.42 -4.20 -4.21
CA LEU A 33 -22.66 -3.00 -5.00
C LEU A 33 -23.02 -3.39 -6.43
N SER A 34 -24.28 -3.21 -6.82
CA SER A 34 -24.68 -3.47 -8.21
C SER A 34 -24.04 -2.48 -9.19
N TYR A 35 -23.94 -2.85 -10.46
CA TYR A 35 -23.40 -1.96 -11.50
C TYR A 35 -24.15 -0.62 -11.63
N PRO A 36 -25.50 -0.56 -11.62
CA PRO A 36 -26.23 0.71 -11.61
C PRO A 36 -25.91 1.57 -10.38
N ALA A 37 -25.80 0.96 -9.19
CA ALA A 37 -25.43 1.68 -7.98
C ALA A 37 -23.98 2.20 -8.05
N TYR A 38 -23.07 1.40 -8.61
CA TYR A 38 -21.69 1.82 -8.87
C TYR A 38 -21.60 3.06 -9.78
N LEU A 39 -22.42 3.13 -10.84
CA LEU A 39 -22.48 4.32 -11.70
C LEU A 39 -23.00 5.58 -10.98
N LEU A 40 -23.76 5.43 -9.90
CA LEU A 40 -24.22 6.54 -9.05
C LEU A 40 -23.17 6.94 -8.00
N VAL A 41 -22.51 5.97 -7.39
CA VAL A 41 -21.48 6.20 -6.36
C VAL A 41 -20.18 6.75 -6.95
N GLY A 42 -19.81 6.32 -8.16
CA GLY A 42 -18.59 6.74 -8.84
C GLY A 42 -18.42 8.26 -8.96
N PRO A 43 -19.40 9.02 -9.49
CA PRO A 43 -19.34 10.48 -9.55
C PRO A 43 -19.30 11.16 -8.18
N ILE A 44 -19.83 10.53 -7.12
CA ILE A 44 -19.76 11.07 -5.76
C ILE A 44 -18.32 10.99 -5.24
N LEU A 45 -17.62 9.89 -5.52
CA LEU A 45 -16.25 9.66 -5.07
C LEU A 45 -15.22 10.40 -5.93
N PHE A 46 -15.37 10.33 -7.25
CA PHE A 46 -14.35 10.80 -8.20
C PHE A 46 -14.72 12.10 -8.92
N GLY A 47 -15.92 12.63 -8.68
CA GLY A 47 -16.41 13.85 -9.32
C GLY A 47 -16.39 13.76 -10.85
N THR A 48 -15.93 14.84 -11.48
CA THR A 48 -15.81 14.95 -12.95
C THR A 48 -14.77 14.01 -13.57
N LYS A 49 -13.94 13.33 -12.77
CA LYS A 49 -12.94 12.36 -13.25
C LYS A 49 -13.54 11.01 -13.61
N PHE A 50 -14.74 10.70 -13.10
CA PHE A 50 -15.34 9.37 -13.22
C PHE A 50 -15.46 8.83 -14.66
N PRO A 51 -15.84 9.63 -15.68
CA PRO A 51 -15.86 9.15 -17.07
C PRO A 51 -14.50 8.66 -17.57
N ALA A 52 -13.41 9.37 -17.23
CA ALA A 52 -12.05 8.95 -17.61
C ALA A 52 -11.63 7.65 -16.90
N ILE A 53 -12.07 7.46 -15.65
CA ILE A 53 -11.83 6.24 -14.87
C ILE A 53 -12.54 5.05 -15.51
N LEU A 54 -13.80 5.19 -15.93
CA LEU A 54 -14.54 4.13 -16.63
C LEU A 54 -13.87 3.72 -17.94
N LEU A 55 -13.28 4.68 -18.65
CA LEU A 55 -12.54 4.42 -19.90
C LEU A 55 -11.21 3.70 -19.63
N ARG A 56 -10.47 4.11 -18.60
CA ARG A 56 -9.17 3.52 -18.26
C ARG A 56 -9.28 2.13 -17.65
N PHE A 57 -10.31 1.92 -16.84
CA PHE A 57 -10.53 0.73 -16.05
C PHE A 57 -11.88 0.10 -16.43
N PRO A 58 -11.95 -0.57 -17.59
CA PRO A 58 -13.19 -1.20 -18.03
C PRO A 58 -13.61 -2.33 -17.08
N GLN A 59 -14.90 -2.38 -16.76
CA GLN A 59 -15.50 -3.29 -15.78
C GLN A 59 -15.71 -4.72 -16.27
N SER A 60 -14.82 -5.24 -17.12
CA SER A 60 -15.01 -6.55 -17.76
C SER A 60 -14.20 -7.65 -17.05
N PRO A 61 -14.81 -8.79 -16.69
CA PRO A 61 -16.25 -9.09 -16.81
C PRO A 61 -17.07 -8.36 -15.75
N PHE A 62 -18.31 -7.98 -16.10
CA PHE A 62 -19.24 -7.42 -15.13
C PHE A 62 -19.58 -8.48 -14.07
N THR A 63 -19.28 -8.18 -12.82
CA THR A 63 -19.63 -9.00 -11.66
C THR A 63 -20.94 -8.53 -11.05
N ALA A 64 -21.61 -9.42 -10.30
CA ALA A 64 -22.79 -9.03 -9.51
C ALA A 64 -22.45 -8.04 -8.39
N ASP A 65 -21.19 -8.01 -7.95
CA ASP A 65 -20.67 -7.11 -6.92
C ASP A 65 -19.49 -6.30 -7.45
N MET A 66 -19.65 -4.98 -7.49
CA MET A 66 -18.65 -4.01 -7.94
C MET A 66 -17.71 -3.53 -6.84
N ARG A 67 -17.90 -3.96 -5.57
CA ARG A 67 -17.03 -3.55 -4.45
C ARG A 67 -15.55 -3.90 -4.69
N PRO A 68 -15.16 -5.09 -5.18
CA PRO A 68 -13.75 -5.40 -5.46
C PRO A 68 -13.11 -4.43 -6.47
N PHE A 69 -13.90 -3.97 -7.44
CA PHE A 69 -13.44 -2.97 -8.38
C PHE A 69 -13.25 -1.60 -7.70
N LEU A 70 -14.19 -1.19 -6.85
CA LEU A 70 -14.07 0.05 -6.10
C LEU A 70 -12.89 0.00 -5.11
N VAL A 71 -12.64 -1.14 -4.48
CA VAL A 71 -11.45 -1.40 -3.64
C VAL A 71 -10.18 -1.13 -4.44
N LYS A 72 -10.06 -1.70 -5.66
CA LYS A 72 -8.91 -1.44 -6.53
C LYS A 72 -8.73 0.05 -6.79
N LEU A 73 -9.80 0.77 -7.15
CA LEU A 73 -9.70 2.22 -7.41
C LEU A 73 -9.31 3.01 -6.17
N VAL A 74 -9.92 2.73 -5.01
CA VAL A 74 -9.62 3.43 -3.75
C VAL A 74 -8.18 3.16 -3.31
N THR A 75 -7.72 1.91 -3.36
CA THR A 75 -6.32 1.54 -3.08
C THR A 75 -5.36 2.35 -3.94
N GLN A 76 -5.65 2.49 -5.23
CA GLN A 76 -4.78 3.23 -6.14
C GLN A 76 -4.85 4.75 -5.91
N TRP A 77 -6.05 5.31 -5.94
CA TRP A 77 -6.29 6.75 -5.96
C TRP A 77 -5.97 7.43 -4.62
N VAL A 78 -6.33 6.81 -3.49
CA VAL A 78 -6.18 7.43 -2.17
C VAL A 78 -4.80 7.13 -1.56
N PHE A 79 -4.23 5.96 -1.84
CA PHE A 79 -3.06 5.46 -1.10
C PHE A 79 -1.84 5.19 -1.99
N ALA A 80 -1.89 4.17 -2.85
CA ALA A 80 -0.70 3.64 -3.51
C ALA A 80 -0.08 4.65 -4.49
N CYS A 81 -0.89 5.33 -5.31
CA CYS A 81 -0.39 6.26 -6.32
C CYS A 81 0.11 7.59 -5.72
N PRO A 82 -0.59 8.24 -4.77
CA PRO A 82 -0.03 9.37 -4.03
C PRO A 82 1.27 9.00 -3.29
N THR A 83 1.34 7.82 -2.68
CA THR A 83 2.55 7.31 -2.02
C THR A 83 3.70 7.15 -3.01
N ARG A 84 3.43 6.60 -4.20
CA ARG A 84 4.42 6.50 -5.27
C ARG A 84 4.90 7.88 -5.73
N PHE A 85 3.99 8.82 -5.90
CA PHE A 85 4.32 10.20 -6.27
C PHE A 85 5.26 10.82 -5.21
N LEU A 86 4.94 10.70 -3.92
CA LEU A 86 5.80 11.14 -2.83
C LEU A 86 7.17 10.43 -2.86
N ALA A 87 7.17 9.11 -3.05
CA ALA A 87 8.37 8.28 -3.02
C ALA A 87 9.38 8.68 -4.09
N ARG A 88 8.92 8.91 -5.34
CA ARG A 88 9.78 9.34 -6.46
C ARG A 88 10.45 10.69 -6.23
N ASN A 89 9.85 11.56 -5.41
CA ASN A 89 10.33 12.92 -5.16
C ASN A 89 11.16 13.05 -3.88
N THR A 90 10.95 12.17 -2.89
CA THR A 90 11.50 12.39 -1.54
C THR A 90 12.09 11.16 -0.87
N ALA A 91 11.72 9.93 -1.27
CA ALA A 91 12.10 8.73 -0.55
C ALA A 91 13.46 8.17 -0.98
N ALA A 92 14.20 7.66 0.00
CA ALA A 92 15.39 6.86 -0.24
C ALA A 92 15.05 5.39 -0.52
N TYR A 93 13.97 4.88 0.07
CA TYR A 93 13.53 3.50 -0.09
C TYR A 93 12.00 3.44 -0.10
N SER A 94 11.45 2.50 -0.86
CA SER A 94 10.01 2.28 -0.92
C SER A 94 9.65 0.81 -0.86
N TYR A 95 8.51 0.52 -0.23
CA TYR A 95 7.98 -0.82 -0.08
C TYR A 95 6.53 -0.91 -0.50
N VAL A 96 6.13 -2.14 -0.82
CA VAL A 96 4.74 -2.56 -0.87
C VAL A 96 4.59 -3.70 0.13
N PHE A 97 3.56 -3.68 0.95
CA PHE A 97 3.29 -4.75 1.91
C PHE A 97 2.09 -5.55 1.44
N GLY A 98 2.32 -6.82 1.11
CA GLY A 98 1.29 -7.73 0.59
C GLY A 98 1.19 -9.03 1.36
N TYR A 99 1.87 -9.15 2.51
CA TYR A 99 1.71 -10.29 3.39
C TYR A 99 0.42 -10.14 4.20
N PRO A 100 -0.51 -11.11 4.19
CA PRO A 100 -1.77 -10.94 4.88
C PRO A 100 -1.62 -11.13 6.38
N LEU A 101 -2.34 -10.34 7.17
CA LEU A 101 -2.51 -10.59 8.59
C LEU A 101 -3.73 -11.49 8.78
N ARG A 102 -3.55 -12.63 9.47
CA ARG A 102 -4.65 -13.58 9.71
C ARG A 102 -5.46 -13.27 10.97
N THR A 103 -4.85 -12.62 11.96
CA THR A 103 -5.49 -12.33 13.24
C THR A 103 -5.13 -10.93 13.74
N MET A 104 -6.11 -10.19 14.26
CA MET A 104 -5.89 -8.95 15.00
C MET A 104 -6.35 -9.15 16.44
N GLY A 105 -5.42 -9.44 17.35
CA GLY A 105 -5.78 -9.73 18.74
C GLY A 105 -6.45 -11.10 18.89
N LEU A 106 -7.58 -11.13 19.61
CA LEU A 106 -8.42 -12.32 19.80
C LEU A 106 -9.60 -12.39 18.82
N THR A 107 -9.68 -11.46 17.86
CA THR A 107 -10.80 -11.36 16.92
C THR A 107 -10.35 -11.62 15.48
N ASP A 108 -11.28 -12.15 14.70
CA ASP A 108 -11.14 -12.30 13.25
C ASP A 108 -10.93 -10.93 12.58
N ALA A 109 -10.11 -10.92 11.52
CA ALA A 109 -9.85 -9.76 10.66
C ALA A 109 -11.03 -9.43 9.74
N GLY A 110 -12.09 -10.24 9.71
CA GLY A 110 -13.32 -9.97 8.95
C GLY A 110 -13.05 -9.93 7.46
N ASP A 111 -13.50 -8.88 6.76
CA ASP A 111 -13.22 -8.68 5.32
C ASP A 111 -11.71 -8.60 5.00
N CYS A 112 -10.85 -8.42 6.01
CA CYS A 112 -9.41 -8.40 5.87
C CYS A 112 -8.72 -9.73 6.21
N GLU A 113 -9.48 -10.78 6.53
CA GLU A 113 -8.91 -12.11 6.71
C GLU A 113 -8.18 -12.54 5.42
N ALA A 114 -6.90 -12.91 5.54
CA ALA A 114 -6.06 -13.28 4.41
C ALA A 114 -5.79 -12.15 3.39
N HIS A 115 -6.01 -10.88 3.77
CA HIS A 115 -5.73 -9.70 2.94
C HIS A 115 -4.69 -8.76 3.58
N ALA A 116 -4.02 -7.96 2.75
CA ALA A 116 -3.06 -6.93 3.18
C ALA A 116 -3.73 -5.56 3.27
N CYS A 117 -4.64 -5.41 4.23
CA CYS A 117 -5.42 -4.19 4.45
C CYS A 117 -4.63 -3.02 5.04
N HIS A 118 -5.20 -1.81 4.93
CA HIS A 118 -4.62 -0.60 5.53
C HIS A 118 -4.26 -0.78 7.01
N GLY A 119 -2.99 -0.53 7.36
CA GLY A 119 -2.48 -0.58 8.74
C GLY A 119 -2.17 -1.98 9.28
N TYR A 120 -2.38 -3.04 8.49
CA TYR A 120 -2.19 -4.43 8.94
C TYR A 120 -0.72 -4.86 8.94
N GLU A 121 0.19 -4.03 8.44
CA GLU A 121 1.63 -4.19 8.60
C GLU A 121 2.12 -3.78 9.99
N LEU A 122 1.37 -2.94 10.71
CA LEU A 122 1.78 -2.38 11.99
C LEU A 122 2.04 -3.45 13.05
N PRO A 123 1.20 -4.49 13.22
CA PRO A 123 1.51 -5.58 14.16
C PRO A 123 2.84 -6.28 13.84
N PHE A 124 3.17 -6.47 12.56
CA PHE A 124 4.44 -7.06 12.15
C PHE A 124 5.61 -6.13 12.47
N LEU A 125 5.48 -4.84 12.14
CA LEU A 125 6.51 -3.83 12.39
C LEU A 125 6.84 -3.69 13.87
N PHE A 126 5.82 -3.59 14.72
CA PHE A 126 5.95 -3.38 16.16
C PHE A 126 6.12 -4.68 16.95
N GLN A 127 6.13 -5.84 16.28
CA GLN A 127 6.22 -7.15 16.92
C GLN A 127 5.16 -7.29 18.04
N ALA A 128 3.92 -6.92 17.70
CA ALA A 128 2.84 -6.73 18.66
C ALA A 128 2.55 -8.01 19.47
N PHE A 129 2.64 -7.91 20.80
CA PHE A 129 2.47 -9.06 21.72
C PHE A 129 1.04 -9.63 21.72
N TRP A 130 0.06 -8.85 21.29
CA TRP A 130 -1.35 -9.28 21.22
C TRP A 130 -1.68 -10.03 19.93
N SER A 131 -0.78 -10.10 18.95
CA SER A 131 -1.01 -10.86 17.72
C SER A 131 -0.41 -12.26 17.83
N TYR A 132 -1.15 -13.27 17.37
CA TYR A 132 -0.63 -14.63 17.31
C TYR A 132 0.14 -14.81 16.00
N PHE A 133 1.47 -14.89 16.08
CA PHE A 133 2.34 -15.06 14.92
C PHE A 133 2.83 -16.49 14.80
N ASP A 134 2.43 -17.13 13.70
CA ASP A 134 3.03 -18.40 13.27
C ASP A 134 4.50 -18.19 12.83
N ASN A 135 5.18 -19.26 12.41
CA ASN A 135 6.59 -19.17 12.01
C ASN A 135 6.82 -18.25 10.80
N ASN A 136 5.87 -18.17 9.87
CA ASN A 136 5.93 -17.31 8.70
C ASN A 136 5.69 -15.85 9.09
N ASP A 137 4.71 -15.60 9.96
CA ASP A 137 4.42 -14.28 10.50
C ASP A 137 5.63 -13.72 11.27
N GLN A 138 6.27 -14.56 12.09
CA GLN A 138 7.49 -14.19 12.81
C GLN A 138 8.65 -13.89 11.86
N TYR A 139 8.77 -14.61 10.74
CA TYR A 139 9.77 -14.29 9.72
C TYR A 139 9.52 -12.89 9.13
N ILE A 140 8.28 -12.57 8.76
CA ILE A 140 7.92 -11.26 8.21
C ILE A 140 8.12 -10.14 9.24
N SER A 141 7.64 -10.34 10.47
CA SER A 141 7.79 -9.38 11.57
C SER A 141 9.26 -9.10 11.89
N LYS A 142 10.09 -10.13 12.07
CA LYS A 142 11.53 -9.96 12.33
C LYS A 142 12.24 -9.28 11.17
N THR A 143 11.87 -9.64 9.93
CA THR A 143 12.46 -9.05 8.72
C THR A 143 12.13 -7.56 8.62
N MET A 144 10.86 -7.19 8.80
CA MET A 144 10.41 -5.80 8.77
C MET A 144 11.05 -4.97 9.89
N ALA A 145 11.01 -5.46 11.13
CA ALA A 145 11.63 -4.79 12.27
C ALA A 145 13.16 -4.60 12.05
N THR A 146 13.83 -5.58 11.44
CA THR A 146 15.27 -5.45 11.12
C THR A 146 15.52 -4.34 10.10
N TYR A 147 14.78 -4.29 9.00
CA TYR A 147 14.94 -3.20 8.00
C TYR A 147 14.68 -1.81 8.62
N TRP A 148 13.60 -1.66 9.39
CA TRP A 148 13.24 -0.37 10.01
C TRP A 148 14.28 0.07 11.05
N THR A 149 14.74 -0.85 11.92
CA THR A 149 15.74 -0.51 12.94
C THR A 149 17.13 -0.28 12.35
N ASN A 150 17.50 -0.99 11.29
CA ASN A 150 18.70 -0.71 10.50
C ASN A 150 18.66 0.71 9.94
N PHE A 151 17.55 1.08 9.30
CA PHE A 151 17.37 2.42 8.75
C PHE A 151 17.41 3.50 9.84
N ALA A 152 16.74 3.30 10.97
CA ALA A 152 16.77 4.23 12.09
C ALA A 152 18.19 4.44 12.65
N LYS A 153 19.02 3.39 12.67
CA LYS A 153 20.41 3.45 13.19
C LYS A 153 21.39 4.07 12.21
N SER A 154 21.25 3.80 10.90
CA SER A 154 22.31 4.07 9.91
C SER A 154 21.87 4.87 8.68
N GLY A 155 20.57 5.09 8.49
CA GLY A 155 20.01 5.62 7.25
C GLY A 155 20.01 4.63 6.07
N ASN A 156 20.42 3.38 6.29
CA ASN A 156 20.42 2.31 5.28
C ASN A 156 19.71 1.07 5.85
N PRO A 157 18.57 0.62 5.29
CA PRO A 157 17.82 -0.51 5.83
C PRO A 157 18.59 -1.84 5.72
N ASN A 158 19.68 -1.89 4.93
CA ASN A 158 20.51 -3.08 4.75
C ASN A 158 21.62 -3.25 5.79
N ASN A 159 21.82 -2.28 6.69
CA ASN A 159 22.92 -2.26 7.66
C ASN A 159 22.52 -1.64 9.00
N PRO A 160 23.12 -2.04 10.14
CA PRO A 160 24.27 -2.94 10.27
C PRO A 160 23.91 -4.42 10.36
N VAL A 161 22.65 -4.77 10.64
CA VAL A 161 22.23 -6.17 10.79
C VAL A 161 21.94 -6.77 9.41
N LYS A 162 22.42 -7.99 9.17
CA LYS A 162 22.20 -8.70 7.90
C LYS A 162 20.69 -8.88 7.66
N VAL A 163 20.27 -8.59 6.43
CA VAL A 163 18.90 -8.74 5.93
C VAL A 163 18.83 -9.87 4.90
N PRO A 164 17.65 -10.50 4.70
CA PRO A 164 17.50 -11.62 3.78
C PRO A 164 17.65 -11.23 2.30
N LEU A 165 17.35 -9.97 1.96
CA LEU A 165 17.43 -9.44 0.61
C LEU A 165 17.96 -8.01 0.67
N THR A 166 18.71 -7.57 -0.34
CA THR A 166 19.13 -6.17 -0.38
C THR A 166 17.96 -5.31 -0.84
N TRP A 167 17.48 -4.41 0.01
CA TRP A 167 16.50 -3.39 -0.34
C TRP A 167 17.19 -2.32 -1.21
N PRO A 168 16.85 -2.22 -2.51
CA PRO A 168 17.46 -1.24 -3.40
C PRO A 168 17.02 0.17 -3.01
N LYS A 169 17.98 1.11 -3.08
CA LYS A 169 17.67 2.54 -2.96
C LYS A 169 16.82 2.97 -4.16
N LEU A 170 15.80 3.79 -3.92
CA LEU A 170 15.08 4.44 -5.01
C LEU A 170 16.01 5.38 -5.75
N THR A 171 15.86 5.39 -7.07
CA THR A 171 16.49 6.37 -7.94
C THR A 171 15.43 6.89 -8.90
N SER A 172 15.64 8.08 -9.46
CA SER A 172 14.73 8.65 -10.47
C SER A 172 14.53 7.77 -11.71
N LYS A 173 15.38 6.74 -11.89
CA LYS A 173 15.35 5.81 -13.02
C LYS A 173 14.90 4.40 -12.65
N SER A 174 14.67 4.10 -11.36
CA SER A 174 14.32 2.74 -10.90
C SER A 174 13.16 2.75 -9.92
N ASP A 175 11.98 2.35 -10.41
CA ASP A 175 10.80 2.07 -9.59
C ASP A 175 10.91 0.67 -8.98
N LYS A 176 11.91 0.47 -8.11
CA LYS A 176 12.11 -0.77 -7.37
C LYS A 176 11.55 -0.64 -5.97
N TYR A 177 10.81 -1.66 -5.53
CA TYR A 177 10.21 -1.73 -4.20
C TYR A 177 10.65 -3.01 -3.52
N LEU A 178 10.83 -2.94 -2.21
CA LEU A 178 10.84 -4.15 -1.40
C LEU A 178 9.38 -4.59 -1.21
N TYR A 179 9.04 -5.79 -1.64
CA TYR A 179 7.73 -6.38 -1.46
C TYR A 179 7.75 -7.28 -0.23
N PHE A 180 7.07 -6.84 0.84
CA PHE A 180 6.88 -7.65 2.05
C PHE A 180 5.84 -8.72 1.76
N GLN A 181 6.35 -9.91 1.50
CA GLN A 181 5.65 -11.17 1.30
C GLN A 181 6.58 -12.29 1.82
N ASN A 182 6.14 -13.54 1.85
CA ASN A 182 6.98 -14.65 2.32
C ASN A 182 7.41 -15.57 1.17
N PRO A 183 8.68 -15.55 0.72
CA PRO A 183 9.82 -14.75 1.22
C PRO A 183 9.87 -13.31 0.68
N VAL A 184 10.59 -12.36 1.27
CA VAL A 184 10.61 -10.99 0.71
C VAL A 184 11.13 -10.95 -0.74
N GLN A 185 10.60 -10.04 -1.57
CA GLN A 185 10.95 -9.93 -3.00
C GLN A 185 11.29 -8.49 -3.40
N ILE A 186 11.99 -8.32 -4.52
CA ILE A 186 12.08 -7.02 -5.20
C ILE A 186 11.10 -7.03 -6.37
N ILE A 187 10.18 -6.07 -6.37
CA ILE A 187 9.27 -5.84 -7.50
C ILE A 187 9.64 -4.53 -8.21
N THR A 188 9.31 -4.45 -9.49
CA THR A 188 9.56 -3.27 -10.33
C THR A 188 8.27 -2.76 -10.94
N ASN A 189 8.17 -1.45 -11.16
CA ASN A 189 7.05 -0.83 -11.89
C ASN A 189 5.68 -1.16 -11.25
N TYR A 190 5.63 -1.27 -9.92
CA TYR A 190 4.39 -1.54 -9.21
C TYR A 190 3.33 -0.48 -9.53
N LEU A 191 2.20 -0.94 -10.09
CA LEU A 191 1.09 -0.09 -10.55
C LEU A 191 1.52 1.07 -11.46
N LYS A 192 2.58 0.88 -12.27
CA LYS A 192 3.17 1.97 -13.03
C LYS A 192 2.14 2.64 -13.94
N ASP A 193 1.46 1.87 -14.78
CA ASP A 193 0.56 2.41 -15.79
C ASP A 193 -0.76 2.90 -15.19
N GLU A 194 -1.20 2.34 -14.07
CA GLU A 194 -2.37 2.81 -13.34
C GLU A 194 -2.07 4.14 -12.66
N CYS A 195 -0.98 4.21 -11.92
CA CYS A 195 -0.63 5.43 -11.20
C CYS A 195 -0.17 6.54 -12.15
N ASP A 196 0.42 6.24 -13.32
CA ASP A 196 0.71 7.26 -14.35
C ASP A 196 -0.60 7.87 -14.89
N PHE A 197 -1.66 7.07 -15.00
CA PHE A 197 -2.99 7.59 -15.30
C PHE A 197 -3.52 8.49 -14.17
N TRP A 198 -3.44 8.05 -12.91
CA TRP A 198 -3.89 8.86 -11.77
C TRP A 198 -3.13 10.19 -11.65
N ASP A 199 -1.81 10.19 -11.85
CA ASP A 199 -1.00 11.40 -11.90
C ASP A 199 -1.48 12.38 -13.00
N SER A 200 -1.99 11.86 -14.12
CA SER A 200 -2.45 12.69 -15.26
C SER A 200 -3.81 13.36 -15.04
N ILE A 201 -4.68 12.77 -14.22
CA ILE A 201 -6.02 13.31 -13.92
C ILE A 201 -6.11 13.95 -12.54
N GLY A 202 -5.08 13.80 -11.73
CA GLY A 202 -4.98 14.28 -10.35
C GLY A 202 -5.69 13.38 -9.34
N TYR A 203 -5.26 13.56 -8.08
CA TYR A 203 -5.89 12.94 -6.91
C TYR A 203 -7.11 13.77 -6.54
#